data_AF-A0A2G9S6P6-F1
#
_entry.id   AF-A0A2G9S6P6-F1
#
_cell.length_a   1.000
_cell.length_b   1.000
_cell.length_c   1.000
_cell.angle_alpha   90.00
_cell.angle_beta   90.00
_cell.angle_gamma   90.00
#
_symmetry.space_group_name_H-M   'P 1'
#
loop_
_entity.id
_entity.type
_entity.pdbx_description
1 polymer ?
#
loop_
_entity_poly.entity_id
_entity_poly.type
_entity_poly.pdbx_seq_one_letter_code
_entity_poly.pdbx_strand_id
1 'polypeptide(L)'
;MILYLQKEEYKPGKPISEEDLKNAISIHHSLATRASDYNKRPNVFYLRTADWRVFLFQAQNTEQMHSWITRINVVAAMFSAPPFPAAIGSHKKFSRPLLPSALTRLSQEDQVKTHEAKFKSMSSSLIEHRTSPPDRKVKVKMDEFKQKEDYLEFEKSRYGTYAMLLRAKLKAGTEDLEAFENSLFDSAENDEDGLKKSRSSPSLNLDQPVSATKAKCHTSSRGSSRPTHSSTRQKS
;
A
#
# COMPACT_ATOMS: atom_id res chain seq x y z
N MET A 1 10.13 16.59 11.21
CA MET A 1 9.14 17.12 10.24
C MET A 1 7.94 17.64 11.03
N ILE A 2 7.50 18.86 10.77
CA ILE A 2 6.49 19.55 11.58
C ILE A 2 5.48 20.24 10.66
N LEU A 3 4.20 20.14 11.00
CA LEU A 3 3.11 20.93 10.45
C LEU A 3 2.83 22.10 11.40
N TYR A 4 3.03 23.32 10.92
CA TYR A 4 2.68 24.53 11.67
C TYR A 4 1.27 24.96 11.31
N LEU A 5 0.43 25.15 12.34
CA LEU A 5 -0.94 25.60 12.18
C LEU A 5 -1.00 27.09 12.47
N GLN A 6 -1.09 27.90 11.40
CA GLN A 6 -1.12 29.35 11.50
C GLN A 6 -2.56 29.86 11.40
N LYS A 7 -2.88 30.86 12.24
CA LYS A 7 -4.19 31.53 12.21
C LYS A 7 -4.31 32.50 11.02
N GLU A 8 -3.20 33.13 10.65
CA GLU A 8 -3.11 34.03 9.51
C GLU A 8 -2.52 33.32 8.30
N GLU A 9 -2.73 33.91 7.12
CA GLU A 9 -2.10 33.44 5.89
C GLU A 9 -0.57 33.48 6.01
N TYR A 10 0.08 32.40 5.55
CA TYR A 10 1.52 32.29 5.56
C TYR A 10 2.16 33.40 4.71
N LYS A 11 3.08 34.16 5.31
CA LYS A 11 3.88 35.17 4.62
C LYS A 11 5.36 34.81 4.72
N PRO A 12 6.07 34.62 3.58
CA PRO A 12 7.50 34.34 3.59
C PRO A 12 8.28 35.38 4.41
N GLY A 13 9.19 34.92 5.27
CA GLY A 13 10.01 35.79 6.12
C GLY A 13 9.37 36.25 7.43
N LYS A 14 8.07 35.97 7.66
CA LYS A 14 7.46 36.18 8.98
C LYS A 14 7.96 35.10 9.95
N PRO A 15 8.49 35.46 11.13
CA PRO A 15 8.88 34.46 12.12
C PRO A 15 7.65 33.69 12.60
N ILE A 16 7.84 32.40 12.87
CA ILE A 16 6.82 31.54 13.48
C ILE A 16 6.52 32.10 14.88
N SER A 17 5.25 32.33 15.19
CA SER A 17 4.88 32.85 16.51
C SER A 17 5.02 31.77 17.59
N GLU A 18 5.11 32.18 18.86
CA GLU A 18 5.15 31.23 19.98
C GLU A 18 3.86 30.37 20.05
N GLU A 19 2.73 30.93 19.63
CA GLU A 19 1.46 30.22 19.55
C GLU A 19 1.48 29.15 18.44
N ASP A 20 2.03 29.47 17.26
CA ASP A 20 2.19 28.50 16.17
C ASP A 20 3.12 27.33 16.58
N LEU A 21 4.14 27.61 17.39
CA LEU A 21 5.02 26.59 17.96
C LEU A 21 4.29 25.68 18.95
N LYS A 22 3.41 26.23 19.79
CA LYS A 22 2.58 25.45 20.74
C LYS A 22 1.59 24.53 20.01
N ASN A 23 1.08 24.97 18.87
CA ASN A 23 0.11 24.23 18.06
C ASN A 23 0.77 23.34 16.99
N ALA A 24 2.10 23.31 16.94
CA ALA A 24 2.84 22.54 15.96
C ALA A 24 2.61 21.03 16.11
N ILE A 25 2.37 20.35 14.99
CA ILE A 25 2.15 18.90 14.96
C ILE A 25 3.37 18.24 14.33
N SER A 26 4.03 17.37 15.07
CA SER A 26 5.12 16.57 14.51
C SER A 26 4.57 15.44 13.64
N ILE A 27 5.00 15.38 12.38
CA ILE A 27 4.51 14.42 11.37
C ILE A 27 5.49 13.26 11.12
N HIS A 28 6.53 13.12 11.95
CA HIS A 28 7.35 11.91 11.91
C HIS A 28 6.47 10.68 12.14
N HIS A 29 6.67 9.64 11.33
CA HIS A 29 5.91 8.39 11.41
C HIS A 29 4.37 8.54 11.37
N SER A 30 3.85 9.67 10.87
CA SER A 30 2.42 9.89 10.76
C SER A 30 1.82 9.21 9.55
N LEU A 31 0.53 8.90 9.60
CA LEU A 31 -0.22 8.45 8.43
C LEU A 31 -1.46 9.34 8.26
N ALA A 32 -1.57 9.95 7.09
CA ALA A 32 -2.76 10.64 6.64
C ALA A 32 -3.64 9.70 5.79
N THR A 33 -4.94 9.63 6.08
CA THR A 33 -5.91 8.84 5.31
C THR A 33 -7.24 9.56 5.20
N ARG A 34 -7.97 9.36 4.11
CA ARG A 34 -9.35 9.84 4.00
C ARG A 34 -10.21 9.32 5.16
N ALA A 35 -11.06 10.17 5.73
CA ALA A 35 -11.99 9.81 6.79
C ALA A 35 -13.30 9.28 6.19
N SER A 36 -13.26 8.09 5.58
CA SER A 36 -14.40 7.51 4.85
C SER A 36 -15.60 7.17 5.74
N ASP A 37 -15.37 6.99 7.04
CA ASP A 37 -16.38 6.76 8.07
C ASP A 37 -16.96 8.06 8.65
N TYR A 38 -16.42 9.22 8.27
CA TYR A 38 -16.89 10.53 8.72
C TYR A 38 -17.78 11.20 7.67
N ASN A 39 -19.08 11.31 7.98
CA ASN A 39 -20.09 11.81 7.04
C ASN A 39 -20.65 13.20 7.37
N LYS A 40 -20.15 13.87 8.41
CA LYS A 40 -20.67 15.19 8.83
C LYS A 40 -20.20 16.35 7.94
N ARG A 41 -19.02 16.22 7.34
CA ARG A 41 -18.44 17.22 6.42
C ARG A 41 -17.71 16.50 5.28
N PRO A 42 -17.74 17.05 4.05
CA PRO A 42 -16.97 16.49 2.94
C PRO A 42 -15.48 16.81 3.09
N ASN A 43 -14.65 16.12 2.31
CA ASN A 43 -13.22 16.41 2.15
C ASN A 43 -12.44 16.34 3.48
N VAL A 44 -12.83 15.41 4.35
CA VAL A 44 -12.19 15.21 5.66
C VAL A 44 -11.18 14.06 5.59
N PHE A 45 -10.02 14.28 6.21
CA PHE A 45 -8.99 13.26 6.38
C PHE A 45 -8.49 13.20 7.82
N TYR A 46 -8.08 12.01 8.24
CA TYR A 46 -7.39 11.76 9.49
C TYR A 46 -5.90 11.97 9.32
N LEU A 47 -5.25 12.53 10.34
CA LEU A 47 -3.81 12.46 10.53
C LEU A 47 -3.54 11.74 11.85
N ARG A 48 -2.96 10.54 11.80
CA ARG A 48 -2.49 9.83 13.00
C ARG A 48 -0.99 10.02 13.16
N THR A 49 -0.56 10.56 14.30
CA THR A 49 0.86 10.84 14.60
C THR A 49 1.56 9.66 15.28
N ALA A 50 2.90 9.73 15.43
CA ALA A 50 3.72 8.68 16.05
C ALA A 50 3.29 8.34 17.50
N ASP A 51 2.79 9.33 18.23
CA ASP A 51 2.26 9.21 19.59
C ASP A 51 0.77 8.81 19.62
N TRP A 52 0.22 8.37 18.48
CA TRP A 52 -1.13 7.85 18.32
C TRP A 52 -2.27 8.86 18.52
N ARG A 53 -1.97 10.15 18.58
CA ARG A 53 -3.02 11.18 18.46
C ARG A 53 -3.63 11.14 17.07
N VAL A 54 -4.93 11.44 16.99
CA VAL A 54 -5.67 11.50 15.73
C VAL A 54 -6.25 12.91 15.60
N PHE A 55 -5.93 13.57 14.50
CA PHE A 55 -6.46 14.87 14.12
C PHE A 55 -7.40 14.69 12.93
N LEU A 56 -8.44 15.52 12.86
CA LEU A 56 -9.31 15.64 11.69
C LEU A 56 -9.01 16.97 11.00
N PHE A 57 -8.78 16.90 9.70
CA PHE A 57 -8.60 18.08 8.85
C PHE A 57 -9.69 18.08 7.78
N GLN A 58 -10.25 19.26 7.52
CA GLN A 58 -11.17 19.49 6.41
C GLN A 58 -10.45 20.30 5.33
N ALA A 59 -10.34 19.76 4.12
CA ALA A 59 -9.83 20.47 2.97
C ALA A 59 -10.96 21.24 2.24
N GLN A 60 -10.58 22.18 1.37
CA GLN A 60 -11.53 22.99 0.61
C GLN A 60 -12.28 22.16 -0.44
N ASN A 61 -11.61 21.20 -1.07
CA ASN A 61 -12.17 20.31 -2.09
C ASN A 61 -11.45 18.94 -2.07
N THR A 62 -11.91 18.01 -2.92
CA THR A 62 -11.37 16.64 -3.00
C THR A 62 -9.90 16.62 -3.43
N GLU A 63 -9.52 17.42 -4.42
CA GLU A 63 -8.15 17.49 -4.94
C GLU A 63 -7.17 17.95 -3.85
N GLN A 64 -7.52 19.01 -3.12
CA GLN A 64 -6.73 19.51 -2.00
C GLN A 64 -6.64 18.48 -0.88
N MET A 65 -7.71 17.73 -0.59
CA MET A 65 -7.66 16.63 0.38
C MET A 65 -6.63 15.57 -0.05
N HIS A 66 -6.67 15.14 -1.31
CA HIS A 66 -5.72 14.16 -1.83
C HIS A 66 -4.29 14.68 -1.85
N SER A 67 -4.06 15.93 -2.27
CA SER A 67 -2.74 16.57 -2.24
C SER A 67 -2.19 16.64 -0.80
N TRP A 68 -2.99 17.09 0.18
CA TRP A 68 -2.58 17.11 1.59
C TRP A 68 -2.21 15.72 2.13
N ILE A 69 -3.03 14.71 1.84
CA ILE A 69 -2.76 13.31 2.22
C ILE A 69 -1.43 12.84 1.61
N THR A 70 -1.25 13.06 0.30
CA THR A 70 -0.05 12.63 -0.43
C THR A 70 1.20 13.32 0.10
N ARG A 71 1.21 14.66 0.22
CA ARG A 71 2.37 15.43 0.70
C ARG A 71 2.82 14.99 2.07
N ILE A 72 1.89 14.91 3.02
CA ILE A 72 2.21 14.49 4.39
C ILE A 72 2.83 13.10 4.38
N ASN A 73 2.21 12.16 3.66
CA ASN A 73 2.68 10.78 3.63
C ASN A 73 4.02 10.60 2.90
N VAL A 74 4.27 11.32 1.80
CA VAL A 74 5.56 11.31 1.09
C VAL A 74 6.66 11.84 1.99
N VAL A 75 6.45 13.02 2.59
CA VAL A 75 7.43 13.64 3.50
C VAL A 75 7.70 12.70 4.69
N ALA A 76 6.66 12.16 5.30
CA ALA A 76 6.82 11.21 6.40
C ALA A 76 7.56 9.92 5.96
N ALA A 77 7.31 9.41 4.76
CA ALA A 77 8.00 8.23 4.22
C ALA A 77 9.50 8.50 3.96
N MET A 78 9.83 9.66 3.39
CA MET A 78 11.20 10.05 3.05
C MET A 78 12.08 10.20 4.29
N PHE A 79 11.53 10.78 5.37
CA PHE A 79 12.37 11.24 6.48
C PHE A 79 12.19 10.49 7.79
N SER A 80 11.20 9.61 7.94
CA SER A 80 11.04 8.82 9.17
C SER A 80 12.21 7.83 9.35
N ALA A 81 12.97 7.97 10.44
CA ALA A 81 14.09 7.08 10.74
C ALA A 81 13.61 5.65 11.07
N PRO A 82 14.44 4.62 10.87
CA PRO A 82 14.09 3.26 11.26
C PRO A 82 13.79 3.17 12.77
N PRO A 83 12.75 2.41 13.20
CA PRO A 83 12.45 2.22 14.62
C PRO A 83 13.66 1.69 15.38
N PHE A 84 13.79 2.03 16.66
CA PHE A 84 14.84 1.47 17.50
C PHE A 84 14.76 -0.07 17.50
N PRO A 85 15.91 -0.77 17.58
CA PRO A 85 15.93 -2.20 17.84
C PRO A 85 15.05 -2.49 19.07
N ALA A 86 14.25 -3.55 19.01
CA ALA A 86 13.42 -3.92 20.15
C ALA A 86 14.30 -4.03 21.39
N ALA A 87 13.90 -3.35 22.47
CA ALA A 87 14.64 -3.46 23.73
C ALA A 87 14.72 -4.92 24.13
N ILE A 88 15.93 -5.43 24.35
CA ILE A 88 16.17 -6.80 24.81
C ILE A 88 15.78 -6.83 26.29
N GLY A 89 14.50 -7.08 26.55
CA GLY A 89 13.93 -7.18 27.88
C GLY A 89 12.71 -8.08 27.84
N SER A 90 12.53 -8.89 28.89
CA SER A 90 11.40 -9.82 29.01
C SER A 90 10.09 -9.09 29.33
N HIS A 91 9.59 -8.25 28.43
CA HIS A 91 8.28 -7.64 28.62
C HIS A 91 7.20 -8.66 28.30
N LYS A 92 6.51 -9.15 29.34
CA LYS A 92 5.37 -10.08 29.25
C LYS A 92 4.13 -9.47 28.59
N LYS A 93 4.12 -8.16 28.31
CA LYS A 93 2.97 -7.40 27.80
C LYS A 93 3.33 -6.65 26.53
N PHE A 94 2.35 -6.49 25.65
CA PHE A 94 2.49 -5.68 24.45
C PHE A 94 2.69 -4.19 24.83
N SER A 95 3.71 -3.57 24.25
CA SER A 95 3.92 -2.14 24.30
C SER A 95 4.29 -1.65 22.91
N ARG A 96 3.76 -0.48 22.53
CA ARG A 96 4.08 0.15 21.25
C ARG A 96 5.57 0.52 21.23
N PRO A 97 6.31 0.21 20.16
CA PRO A 97 7.70 0.62 20.03
C PRO A 97 7.86 2.14 20.05
N LEU A 98 8.95 2.62 20.63
CA LEU A 98 9.33 4.02 20.54
C LEU A 98 9.86 4.31 19.12
N LEU A 99 9.36 5.39 18.52
CA LEU A 99 9.73 5.82 17.19
C LEU A 99 10.63 7.06 17.28
N PRO A 100 11.81 7.07 16.64
CA PRO A 100 12.68 8.23 16.65
C PRO A 100 12.06 9.42 15.92
N SER A 101 12.20 10.62 16.50
CA SER A 101 11.83 11.88 15.84
C SER A 101 12.94 12.43 14.92
N ALA A 102 14.14 11.87 15.02
CA ALA A 102 15.26 12.20 14.16
C ALA A 102 14.99 11.81 12.70
N LEU A 103 15.62 12.52 11.77
CA LEU A 103 15.52 12.20 10.35
C LEU A 103 16.34 10.94 10.03
N THR A 104 15.84 10.14 9.08
CA THR A 104 16.60 9.01 8.54
C THR A 104 17.93 9.46 7.92
N ARG A 105 18.93 8.58 7.98
CA ARG A 105 20.21 8.74 7.27
C ARG A 105 20.32 7.82 6.06
N LEU A 106 19.26 7.07 5.76
CA LEU A 106 19.19 6.16 4.63
C LEU A 106 19.01 6.95 3.32
N SER A 107 19.52 6.39 2.22
CA SER A 107 19.13 6.83 0.87
C SER A 107 17.65 6.54 0.63
N GLN A 108 17.03 7.18 -0.37
CA GLN A 108 15.63 6.91 -0.70
C GLN A 108 15.42 5.44 -1.11
N GLU A 109 16.39 4.83 -1.80
CA GLU A 109 16.36 3.44 -2.22
C GLU A 109 16.38 2.48 -1.03
N ASP A 110 17.25 2.73 -0.04
CA ASP A 110 17.32 1.90 1.16
C ASP A 110 16.14 2.14 2.10
N GLN A 111 15.60 3.36 2.10
CA GLN A 111 14.37 3.71 2.79
C GLN A 111 13.18 2.91 2.23
N VAL A 112 13.06 2.76 0.89
CA VAL A 112 12.03 1.91 0.26
C VAL A 112 12.17 0.46 0.71
N LYS A 113 13.38 -0.12 0.62
CA LYS A 113 13.63 -1.51 1.06
C LYS A 113 13.23 -1.72 2.53
N THR A 114 13.54 -0.74 3.38
CA THR A 114 13.20 -0.78 4.81
C THR A 114 11.69 -0.78 5.02
N HIS A 115 10.95 0.11 4.34
CA HIS A 115 9.49 0.16 4.44
C HIS A 115 8.83 -1.11 3.90
N GLU A 116 9.33 -1.67 2.79
CA GLU A 116 8.84 -2.94 2.25
C GLU A 116 9.06 -4.11 3.20
N ALA A 117 10.25 -4.21 3.79
CA ALA A 117 10.57 -5.23 4.78
C ALA A 117 9.66 -5.11 6.01
N LYS A 118 9.41 -3.89 6.49
CA LYS A 118 8.47 -3.63 7.58
C LYS A 118 7.04 -3.96 7.22
N PHE A 119 6.57 -3.60 6.03
CA PHE A 119 5.25 -3.97 5.55
C PHE A 119 5.04 -5.50 5.54
N LYS A 120 6.01 -6.25 5.03
CA LYS A 120 6.00 -7.72 5.05
C LYS A 120 5.99 -8.27 6.47
N SER A 121 6.87 -7.75 7.33
CA SER A 121 6.94 -8.16 8.74
C SER A 121 5.63 -7.90 9.49
N MET A 122 5.05 -6.69 9.38
CA MET A 122 3.78 -6.36 10.04
C MET A 122 2.63 -7.21 9.49
N SER A 123 2.62 -7.50 8.18
CA SER A 123 1.62 -8.37 7.56
C SER A 123 1.69 -9.79 8.12
N SER A 124 2.88 -10.38 8.20
CA SER A 124 3.06 -11.71 8.79
C SER A 124 2.69 -11.75 10.27
N SER A 125 3.15 -10.77 11.06
CA SER A 125 2.81 -10.68 12.49
C SER A 125 1.32 -10.48 12.73
N LEU A 126 0.60 -9.76 11.86
CA LEU A 126 -0.86 -9.60 11.96
C LEU A 126 -1.60 -10.92 11.70
N ILE A 127 -1.15 -11.70 10.70
CA ILE A 127 -1.71 -13.02 10.41
C ILE A 127 -1.50 -13.94 11.61
N GLU A 128 -0.27 -14.03 12.10
CA GLU A 128 0.07 -14.85 13.27
C GLU A 128 -0.77 -14.45 14.49
N HIS A 129 -0.86 -13.14 14.77
CA HIS A 129 -1.65 -12.61 15.88
C HIS A 129 -3.11 -13.06 15.80
N ARG A 130 -3.75 -12.94 14.63
CA ARG A 130 -5.14 -13.38 14.40
C ARG A 130 -5.37 -14.88 14.55
N THR A 131 -4.35 -15.71 14.31
CA THR A 131 -4.46 -17.17 14.48
C THR A 131 -4.39 -17.63 15.93
N SER A 132 -3.99 -16.76 16.86
CA SER A 132 -3.80 -17.10 18.28
C SER A 132 -4.65 -16.22 19.23
N PRO A 133 -5.98 -16.20 19.10
CA PRO A 133 -6.84 -15.39 19.97
C PRO A 133 -6.87 -15.93 21.42
N PRO A 134 -6.87 -15.06 22.44
CA PRO A 134 -6.97 -15.47 23.84
C PRO A 134 -8.39 -15.95 24.20
N ASP A 135 -8.50 -16.67 25.32
CA ASP A 135 -9.81 -17.04 25.88
C ASP A 135 -10.67 -15.78 26.15
N ARG A 136 -11.87 -15.76 25.58
CA ARG A 136 -12.86 -14.68 25.69
C ARG A 136 -13.25 -14.36 27.14
N LYS A 137 -13.05 -15.30 28.07
CA LYS A 137 -13.35 -15.11 29.49
C LYS A 137 -12.40 -14.15 30.21
N VAL A 138 -11.22 -13.86 29.63
CA VAL A 138 -10.22 -12.96 30.25
C VAL A 138 -10.19 -11.61 29.55
N LYS A 139 -11.05 -10.68 29.99
CA LYS A 139 -11.20 -9.34 29.40
C LYS A 139 -9.87 -8.61 29.17
N VAL A 140 -8.98 -8.61 30.18
CA VAL A 140 -7.67 -7.94 30.08
C VAL A 140 -6.82 -8.48 28.92
N LYS A 141 -6.80 -9.81 28.73
CA LYS A 141 -6.05 -10.42 27.62
C LYS A 141 -6.69 -10.11 26.26
N MET A 142 -8.01 -10.00 26.21
CA MET A 142 -8.74 -9.61 25.00
C MET A 142 -8.46 -8.14 24.62
N ASP A 143 -8.44 -7.25 25.61
CA ASP A 143 -8.12 -5.84 25.38
C ASP A 143 -6.66 -5.65 24.92
N GLU A 144 -5.70 -6.36 25.54
CA GLU A 144 -4.30 -6.39 25.11
C GLU A 144 -4.15 -6.97 23.68
N PHE A 145 -4.91 -8.03 23.36
CA PHE A 145 -4.94 -8.62 22.03
C PHE A 145 -5.45 -7.64 20.98
N LYS A 146 -6.57 -6.95 21.26
CA LYS A 146 -7.12 -5.93 20.37
C LYS A 146 -6.17 -4.76 20.18
N GLN A 147 -5.53 -4.29 21.25
CA GLN A 147 -4.55 -3.19 21.16
C GLN A 147 -3.37 -3.54 20.26
N LYS A 148 -2.88 -4.79 20.32
CA LYS A 148 -1.81 -5.27 19.43
C LYS A 148 -2.31 -5.44 17.99
N GLU A 149 -3.54 -5.90 17.79
CA GLU A 149 -4.16 -5.99 16.45
C GLU A 149 -4.26 -4.61 15.80
N ASP A 150 -4.88 -3.64 16.48
CA ASP A 150 -5.03 -2.25 16.02
C ASP A 150 -3.66 -1.62 15.68
N TYR A 151 -2.63 -1.94 16.46
CA TYR A 151 -1.25 -1.55 16.18
C TYR A 151 -0.71 -2.15 14.89
N LEU A 152 -0.81 -3.46 14.72
CA LEU A 152 -0.29 -4.17 13.55
C LEU A 152 -1.00 -3.75 12.27
N GLU A 153 -2.32 -3.53 12.32
CA GLU A 153 -3.10 -3.02 11.19
C GLU A 153 -2.68 -1.61 10.77
N PHE A 154 -2.51 -0.72 11.76
CA PHE A 154 -2.08 0.64 11.50
C PHE A 154 -0.67 0.69 10.88
N GLU A 155 0.28 -0.03 11.50
CA GLU A 155 1.67 -0.06 11.04
C GLU A 155 1.81 -0.71 9.66
N LYS A 156 1.06 -1.79 9.41
CA LYS A 156 0.98 -2.40 8.07
C LYS A 156 0.51 -1.37 7.05
N SER A 157 -0.58 -0.65 7.33
CA SER A 157 -1.10 0.38 6.42
C SER A 157 -0.07 1.48 6.19
N ARG A 158 0.57 1.98 7.26
CA ARG A 158 1.58 3.04 7.17
C ARG A 158 2.77 2.63 6.30
N TYR A 159 3.39 1.50 6.58
CA TYR A 159 4.55 1.04 5.82
C TYR A 159 4.20 0.67 4.37
N GLY A 160 2.99 0.15 4.14
CA GLY A 160 2.49 -0.10 2.79
C GLY A 160 2.37 1.19 1.97
N THR A 161 1.74 2.22 2.54
CA THR A 161 1.63 3.54 1.92
C THR A 161 3.00 4.16 1.67
N TYR A 162 3.90 4.12 2.65
CA TYR A 162 5.24 4.68 2.51
C TYR A 162 6.04 4.01 1.40
N ALA A 163 6.06 2.68 1.36
CA ALA A 163 6.78 1.92 0.33
C ALA A 163 6.21 2.22 -1.07
N MET A 164 4.88 2.27 -1.20
CA MET A 164 4.21 2.58 -2.46
C MET A 164 4.55 3.98 -2.97
N LEU A 165 4.45 5.00 -2.11
CA LEU A 165 4.72 6.39 -2.50
C LEU A 165 6.19 6.63 -2.86
N LEU A 166 7.13 6.11 -2.06
CA LEU A 166 8.55 6.29 -2.39
C LEU A 166 8.95 5.54 -3.67
N ARG A 167 8.39 4.36 -3.92
CA ARG A 167 8.63 3.64 -5.17
C ARG A 167 8.11 4.43 -6.37
N ALA A 168 6.90 5.00 -6.25
CA ALA A 168 6.34 5.85 -7.29
C ALA A 168 7.22 7.09 -7.53
N LYS A 169 7.70 7.74 -6.45
CA LYS A 169 8.59 8.90 -6.54
C LYS A 169 9.92 8.57 -7.24
N LEU A 170 10.56 7.46 -6.86
CA LEU A 170 11.80 7.00 -7.51
C LEU A 170 11.59 6.69 -8.99
N LYS A 171 10.43 6.12 -9.36
CA LYS A 171 10.07 5.88 -10.76
C LYS A 171 9.84 7.17 -11.54
N ALA A 172 9.23 8.18 -10.91
CA ALA A 172 9.02 9.49 -11.53
C ALA A 172 10.34 10.27 -11.72
N GLY A 173 11.37 10.00 -10.90
CA GLY A 173 12.70 10.59 -11.04
C GLY A 173 12.74 12.09 -10.76
N THR A 174 11.73 12.63 -10.06
CA THR A 174 11.64 14.05 -9.71
C THR A 174 11.77 14.27 -8.20
N GLU A 175 12.44 15.37 -7.83
CA GLU A 175 12.46 15.90 -6.46
C GLU A 175 11.36 16.94 -6.22
N ASP A 176 10.73 17.44 -7.28
CA ASP A 176 9.58 18.32 -7.19
C ASP A 176 8.33 17.51 -6.81
N LEU A 177 7.80 17.78 -5.61
CA LEU A 177 6.62 17.11 -5.07
C LEU A 177 5.35 17.41 -5.86
N GLU A 178 5.24 18.61 -6.45
CA GLU A 178 4.08 18.98 -7.27
C GLU A 178 4.10 18.22 -8.59
N ALA A 179 5.25 18.16 -9.26
CA ALA A 179 5.42 17.35 -10.46
C ALA A 179 5.18 15.85 -10.17
N PHE A 180 5.63 15.34 -9.01
CA PHE A 180 5.35 13.98 -8.57
C PHE A 180 3.85 13.73 -8.37
N GLU A 181 3.14 14.63 -7.69
CA GLU A 181 1.70 14.52 -7.46
C GLU A 181 0.91 14.45 -8.76
N ASN A 182 1.20 15.34 -9.70
CA ASN A 182 0.54 15.33 -11.00
C ASN A 182 0.75 13.99 -11.73
N SER A 183 2.00 13.51 -11.77
CA SER A 183 2.30 12.19 -12.35
C SER A 183 1.60 11.04 -11.63
N LEU A 184 1.46 11.12 -10.30
CA LEU A 184 0.81 10.09 -9.49
C LEU A 184 -0.70 10.05 -9.79
N PHE A 185 -1.36 11.21 -9.86
CA PHE A 185 -2.80 11.29 -10.14
C PHE A 185 -3.12 10.92 -11.58
N ASP A 186 -2.32 11.36 -12.56
CA ASP A 186 -2.48 10.94 -13.96
C ASP A 186 -2.39 9.42 -14.10
N SER A 187 -1.45 8.78 -13.39
CA SER A 187 -1.32 7.32 -13.44
C SER A 187 -2.52 6.58 -12.82
N ALA A 188 -3.13 7.14 -11.79
CA ALA A 188 -4.28 6.54 -11.11
C ALA A 188 -5.57 6.64 -11.94
N GLU A 189 -5.77 7.75 -12.65
CA GLU A 189 -6.95 7.92 -13.53
C GLU A 189 -6.88 6.98 -14.75
N ASN A 190 -5.68 6.78 -15.31
CA ASN A 190 -5.47 5.88 -16.44
C ASN A 190 -5.68 4.39 -16.08
N ASP A 191 -5.39 3.99 -14.83
CA ASP A 191 -5.63 2.63 -14.34
C ASP A 191 -7.12 2.36 -14.04
N GLU A 192 -7.93 3.38 -13.72
CA GLU A 192 -9.37 3.23 -13.48
C GLU A 192 -10.19 3.14 -14.78
N ASP A 193 -9.76 3.82 -15.86
CA ASP A 193 -10.44 3.78 -17.17
C ASP A 193 -10.12 2.51 -18.00
N GLY A 194 -9.01 1.82 -17.70
CA GLY A 194 -8.57 0.60 -18.39
C GLY A 194 -9.45 -0.64 -18.21
N LEU A 195 -10.45 -0.60 -17.32
CA LEU A 195 -11.34 -1.74 -17.02
C LEU A 195 -12.64 -1.78 -17.87
N LYS A 196 -12.84 -0.85 -18.82
CA LYS A 196 -14.03 -0.85 -19.70
C LYS A 196 -13.68 -0.92 -21.20
N LYS A 197 -13.23 -2.09 -21.66
CA LYS A 197 -13.65 -2.74 -22.93
C LYS A 197 -12.71 -3.89 -23.24
N SER A 198 -13.08 -5.07 -22.80
CA SER A 198 -12.65 -6.30 -23.45
C SER A 198 -13.83 -7.26 -23.40
N ARG A 199 -14.57 -7.33 -24.50
CA ARG A 199 -15.21 -8.54 -25.05
C ARG A 199 -16.16 -8.17 -26.18
N SER A 200 -15.70 -8.34 -27.41
CA SER A 200 -16.54 -8.86 -28.47
C SER A 200 -15.68 -9.77 -29.33
N SER A 201 -15.83 -11.08 -29.11
CA SER A 201 -15.37 -12.11 -30.03
C SER A 201 -16.14 -11.96 -31.36
N PRO A 202 -15.49 -12.15 -32.52
CA PRO A 202 -16.22 -12.19 -33.78
C PRO A 202 -16.94 -13.53 -33.90
N SER A 203 -18.28 -13.50 -33.90
CA SER A 203 -19.09 -14.65 -34.32
C SER A 203 -18.99 -14.77 -35.85
N LEU A 204 -18.34 -15.83 -36.33
CA LEU A 204 -18.34 -16.22 -37.74
C LEU A 204 -19.68 -16.91 -38.04
N ASN A 205 -20.60 -16.19 -38.68
CA ASN A 205 -21.72 -16.81 -39.40
C ASN A 205 -21.18 -17.36 -40.72
N LEU A 206 -21.26 -18.68 -40.90
CA LEU A 206 -20.99 -19.34 -42.17
C LEU A 206 -22.34 -19.58 -42.85
N ASP A 207 -22.74 -18.66 -43.73
CA ASP A 207 -23.82 -18.91 -44.69
C ASP A 207 -23.32 -19.85 -45.78
N GLN A 208 -23.98 -21.00 -45.92
CA GLN A 208 -23.96 -21.83 -47.13
C GLN A 208 -24.94 -21.24 -48.16
N PRO A 209 -24.66 -21.40 -49.46
CA PRO A 209 -25.44 -22.40 -50.18
C PRO A 209 -24.67 -23.26 -51.19
N VAL A 210 -25.08 -24.54 -51.21
CA VAL A 210 -25.11 -25.56 -52.27
C VAL A 210 -24.58 -25.23 -53.68
N SER A 211 -23.67 -26.06 -54.22
CA SER A 211 -24.00 -27.17 -55.15
C SER A 211 -22.79 -27.74 -55.93
N ALA A 212 -22.77 -29.08 -56.00
CA ALA A 212 -22.35 -29.97 -57.09
C ALA A 212 -20.87 -30.12 -57.59
N THR A 213 -20.49 -31.40 -57.65
CA THR A 213 -19.71 -32.13 -58.68
C THR A 213 -18.17 -32.30 -58.62
N LYS A 214 -17.80 -33.56 -58.31
CA LYS A 214 -16.87 -34.52 -58.99
C LYS A 214 -15.34 -34.30 -59.09
N ALA A 215 -14.66 -35.37 -58.64
CA ALA A 215 -13.40 -35.99 -59.12
C ALA A 215 -12.08 -35.22 -58.81
N LYS A 216 -10.92 -35.84 -58.54
CA LYS A 216 -10.34 -37.13 -58.98
C LYS A 216 -9.18 -37.54 -58.04
N CYS A 217 -9.03 -38.84 -57.82
CA CYS A 217 -7.95 -39.51 -57.06
C CYS A 217 -6.55 -39.36 -57.67
N HIS A 218 -5.49 -39.60 -56.88
CA HIS A 218 -4.40 -40.61 -57.08
C HIS A 218 -3.33 -40.48 -55.95
N THR A 219 -3.24 -41.43 -55.01
CA THR A 219 -2.22 -42.52 -54.86
C THR A 219 -0.76 -42.03 -54.69
N SER A 220 -0.06 -42.33 -53.60
CA SER A 220 0.75 -43.57 -53.42
C SER A 220 1.11 -43.80 -51.92
N SER A 221 0.76 -44.96 -51.35
CA SER A 221 1.55 -46.19 -51.11
C SER A 221 2.35 -46.24 -49.79
N ARG A 222 2.14 -47.35 -49.08
CA ARG A 222 2.44 -47.69 -47.67
C ARG A 222 3.29 -48.97 -47.67
N GLY A 223 4.25 -49.10 -46.75
CA GLY A 223 4.86 -50.38 -46.33
C GLY A 223 5.37 -50.18 -44.90
N SER A 224 4.70 -50.67 -43.85
CA SER A 224 4.59 -52.05 -43.32
C SER A 224 5.89 -52.57 -42.70
N SER A 225 5.95 -52.63 -41.36
CA SER A 225 6.29 -53.84 -40.55
C SER A 225 6.48 -53.48 -39.06
N ARG A 226 5.85 -54.25 -38.16
CA ARG A 226 6.08 -54.41 -36.70
C ARG A 226 6.75 -55.82 -36.53
N PRO A 227 7.06 -56.39 -35.33
CA PRO A 227 7.25 -55.92 -33.94
C PRO A 227 8.54 -56.50 -33.27
N THR A 228 8.81 -56.22 -31.97
CA THR A 228 9.00 -57.24 -30.90
C THR A 228 9.39 -56.63 -29.52
N HIS A 229 8.76 -57.19 -28.47
CA HIS A 229 9.05 -57.41 -27.02
C HIS A 229 10.21 -56.66 -26.29
N SER A 230 10.20 -56.40 -24.97
CA SER A 230 9.68 -57.18 -23.82
C SER A 230 9.46 -56.31 -22.56
N SER A 231 8.70 -56.87 -21.60
CA SER A 231 8.43 -56.33 -20.27
C SER A 231 9.22 -57.12 -19.22
N THR A 232 9.68 -56.47 -18.14
CA THR A 232 10.01 -57.16 -16.88
C THR A 232 9.34 -56.47 -15.69
N ARG A 233 8.69 -57.31 -14.90
CA ARG A 233 7.90 -57.06 -13.69
C ARG A 233 8.71 -57.58 -12.50
N GLN A 234 8.79 -56.83 -11.40
CA GLN A 234 9.14 -57.40 -10.08
C GLN A 234 8.23 -56.79 -9.00
N LYS A 235 7.44 -57.67 -8.39
CA LYS A 235 6.79 -57.52 -7.09
C LYS A 235 6.79 -58.92 -6.47
N SER A 236 7.55 -59.05 -5.38
CA SER A 236 7.23 -59.84 -4.19
C SER A 236 7.68 -58.99 -3.01
#